data_AF-A0A7L2SPR6-F1
#
_entry.id   AF-A0A7L2SPR6-F1
#
_cell.length_a   1.000
_cell.length_b   1.000
_cell.length_c   1.000
_cell.angle_alpha   90.00
_cell.angle_beta   90.00
_cell.angle_gamma   90.00
#
_symmetry.space_group_name_H-M   'P 1'
#
loop_
_entity.id
_entity.type
_entity.pdbx_description
1 polymer ?
#
loop_
_entity_poly.entity_id
_entity_poly.type
_entity_poly.pdbx_seq_one_letter_code
_entity_poly.pdbx_strand_id
1 'polypeptide(L)' 'ILSQNVSQGSLNASKDLQKEFATIEKKKEELADYFCEDRKNLSLEDIFSTMKTF' A
#
# COMPACT_ATOMS: atom_id res chain seq x y z
N ILE A 1 -5.74 -13.91 -30.55
CA ILE A 1 -4.38 -14.10 -29.96
C ILE A 1 -3.86 -12.80 -29.35
N LEU A 2 -3.70 -11.71 -30.10
CA LEU A 2 -3.22 -10.43 -29.54
C LEU A 2 -4.12 -9.85 -28.41
N SER A 3 -5.45 -9.91 -28.56
CA SER A 3 -6.38 -9.43 -27.51
C SER A 3 -6.33 -10.25 -26.22
N GLN A 4 -6.10 -11.57 -26.30
CA GLN A 4 -6.03 -12.46 -25.13
C GLN A 4 -4.76 -12.20 -24.30
N ASN A 5 -3.64 -11.84 -24.94
CA ASN A 5 -2.39 -11.54 -24.25
C ASN A 5 -2.46 -10.21 -23.47
N VAL A 6 -3.16 -9.21 -24.01
CA VAL A 6 -3.39 -7.94 -23.30
C VAL A 6 -4.23 -8.17 -22.05
N SER A 7 -5.31 -8.95 -22.15
CA SER A 7 -6.15 -9.28 -20.99
C SER A 7 -5.39 -10.04 -19.90
N GLN A 8 -4.55 -11.01 -20.27
CA GLN A 8 -3.75 -11.74 -19.28
C GLN A 8 -2.67 -10.86 -18.64
N GLY A 9 -2.05 -9.97 -19.40
CA GLY A 9 -1.10 -8.98 -18.90
C GLY A 9 -1.74 -8.02 -17.89
N SER A 10 -2.91 -7.47 -18.22
CA SER A 10 -3.67 -6.61 -17.30
C SER A 10 -4.10 -7.33 -16.03
N LEU A 11 -4.51 -8.60 -16.13
CA LEU A 11 -4.87 -9.41 -14.96
C LEU A 11 -3.66 -9.67 -14.06
N ASN A 12 -2.50 -9.98 -14.64
CA ASN A 12 -1.28 -10.19 -13.86
C ASN A 12 -0.83 -8.89 -13.18
N ALA A 13 -0.83 -7.77 -13.91
CA ALA A 13 -0.52 -6.46 -13.33
C ALA A 13 -1.47 -6.09 -12.18
N SER A 14 -2.77 -6.38 -12.31
CA SER A 14 -3.74 -6.16 -11.24
C SER A 14 -3.47 -7.04 -10.01
N LYS A 15 -3.07 -8.30 -10.20
CA LYS A 15 -2.69 -9.19 -9.09
C LYS A 15 -1.43 -8.71 -8.38
N ASP A 16 -0.43 -8.27 -9.13
CA ASP A 16 0.80 -7.75 -8.55
C ASP A 16 0.54 -6.44 -7.79
N LEU A 17 -0.30 -5.55 -8.35
CA LEU A 17 -0.74 -4.35 -7.66
C LEU A 17 -1.47 -4.67 -6.34
N GLN A 18 -2.31 -5.71 -6.29
CA GLN A 18 -2.96 -6.15 -5.06
C GLN A 18 -1.97 -6.64 -4.00
N LYS A 19 -0.88 -7.31 -4.40
CA LYS A 19 0.19 -7.73 -3.47
C LYS A 19 0.93 -6.53 -2.89
N GLU A 20 1.19 -5.51 -3.71
CA GLU A 20 1.81 -4.26 -3.25
C GLU A 20 0.91 -3.53 -2.25
N PHE A 21 -0.39 -3.41 -2.52
CA PHE A 21 -1.34 -2.85 -1.55
C PHE A 21 -1.35 -3.62 -0.23
N ALA A 22 -1.39 -4.96 -0.27
CA ALA A 22 -1.32 -5.77 0.95
C ALA A 22 -0.03 -5.54 1.74
N THR A 23 1.09 -5.34 1.04
CA THR A 23 2.39 -5.02 1.66
C THR A 23 2.38 -3.63 2.28
N ILE A 24 1.77 -2.63 1.63
CA ILE A 24 1.62 -1.27 2.15
C ILE A 24 0.76 -1.26 3.41
N GLU A 25 -0.38 -1.96 3.41
CA GLU A 25 -1.24 -2.03 4.60
C GLU A 25 -0.53 -2.70 5.78
N LYS A 26 0.23 -3.78 5.53
CA LYS A 26 1.03 -4.39 6.59
C LYS A 26 2.06 -3.42 7.19
N LYS A 27 2.79 -2.68 6.34
CA LYS A 27 3.76 -1.67 6.80
C LYS A 27 3.08 -0.53 7.55
N LYS A 28 1.88 -0.14 7.15
CA LYS A 28 1.06 0.87 7.84
C LYS A 28 0.70 0.39 9.25
N GLU A 29 0.28 -0.86 9.41
CA GLU A 29 0.02 -1.44 10.74
C GLU A 29 1.28 -1.49 11.62
N GLU A 30 2.42 -1.93 11.05
CA GLU A 30 3.71 -1.94 11.74
C GLU A 30 4.13 -0.54 12.19
N LEU A 31 3.84 0.48 11.37
CA LEU A 31 4.14 1.88 11.68
C LEU A 31 3.24 2.42 12.81
N ALA A 32 1.96 2.05 12.82
CA ALA A 32 1.05 2.40 13.92
C ALA A 32 1.50 1.77 15.24
N ASP A 33 1.91 0.50 15.23
CA ASP A 33 2.47 -0.16 16.41
C ASP A 33 3.73 0.56 16.91
N TYR A 34 4.62 0.96 16.00
CA TYR A 34 5.86 1.68 16.34
C TYR A 34 5.58 3.04 17.01
N PHE A 35 4.61 3.79 16.50
CA PHE A 35 4.21 5.07 17.08
C PHE A 35 3.23 4.95 18.25
N CYS A 36 2.85 3.73 18.63
CA CYS A 36 1.82 3.48 19.64
C CYS A 36 0.46 4.13 19.30
N GLU A 37 0.13 4.20 18.01
CA GLU A 37 -1.14 4.71 17.49
C GLU A 37 -2.13 3.59 17.16
N ASP A 38 -3.39 3.94 16.98
CA ASP A 38 -4.41 2.98 16.51
C ASP A 38 -4.19 2.65 15.04
N ARG A 39 -3.94 1.36 14.75
CA ARG A 39 -3.76 0.82 13.39
C ARG A 39 -4.85 1.24 12.40
N LYS A 40 -6.09 1.44 12.86
CA LYS A 40 -7.22 1.81 12.00
C LYS A 40 -7.29 3.30 11.69
N ASN A 41 -6.71 4.13 12.55
CA ASN A 41 -6.83 5.59 12.49
C ASN A 41 -5.52 6.29 12.07
N LEU A 42 -4.46 5.52 11.79
CA LEU A 42 -3.19 6.06 11.30
C LEU A 42 -3.33 6.71 9.91
N SER A 43 -2.95 7.97 9.81
CA SER A 43 -2.87 8.72 8.54
C SER A 43 -1.42 8.80 8.05
N LEU A 44 -1.12 8.17 6.92
CA LEU A 44 0.22 8.22 6.33
C LEU A 44 0.59 9.63 5.86
N GLU A 45 -0.39 10.40 5.39
CA GLU A 45 -0.18 11.79 4.96
C GLU A 45 0.29 12.67 6.12
N ASP A 46 -0.40 12.58 7.27
CA ASP A 46 -0.06 13.36 8.46
C ASP A 46 1.32 12.98 9.00
N ILE A 47 1.64 11.68 9.06
CA ILE A 47 2.94 11.18 9.52
C ILE A 47 4.07 11.66 8.61
N PHE A 48 3.94 11.47 7.29
CA PHE A 48 4.99 11.86 6.37
C PHE A 48 5.13 13.38 6.27
N SER A 49 4.04 14.14 6.40
CA SER A 49 4.10 15.60 6.52
C SER A 49 4.83 16.04 7.80
N THR A 50 4.56 15.37 8.92
CA THR A 50 5.24 15.60 10.19
C THR A 50 6.74 15.31 10.06
N MET A 51 7.11 14.12 9.57
CA MET A 51 8.51 13.73 9.33
C MET A 51 9.25 14.61 8.33
N LYS A 52 8.55 15.23 7.38
CA LYS A 52 9.14 16.15 6.41
C LYS A 52 9.41 17.53 7.03
N THR A 53 8.63 17.89 8.05
CA THR A 53 8.71 19.20 8.72
C THR A 53 9.80 19.23 9.78
N PHE A 54 9.98 18.13 10.50
CA PHE A 54 11.01 17.95 11.53
C PHE A 54 12.32 17.40 10.94
#